data_AF-A0A832GS61-F1
#
_entry.id   AF-A0A832GS61-F1
#
_cell.length_a   1.000
_cell.length_b   1.000
_cell.length_c   1.000
_cell.angle_alpha   90.00
_cell.angle_beta   90.00
_cell.angle_gamma   90.00
#
_symmetry.space_group_name_H-M   'P 1'
#
loop_
_entity.id
_entity.type
_entity.pdbx_description
1 polymer ?
#
loop_
_entity_poly.entity_id
_entity_poly.type
_entity_poly.pdbx_seq_one_letter_code
_entity_poly.pdbx_strand_id
1 'polypeptide(L)'
;MGLRNGNWFRLNWLDKALYNCALRLAKVRGEIKNLDLMVKLAKIILRLKEKPKTVIFRLGLAKALALKKLYAFKNVFDWALSLKNWLNEPNYIFWLGLKEVYG
;
A
#
# COMPACT_ATOMS: atom_id res chain seq x y z
N MET A 1 13.88 -14.68 14.73
CA MET A 1 13.21 -15.03 13.46
C MET A 1 12.78 -13.76 12.75
N GLY A 2 12.95 -13.66 11.43
CA GLY A 2 12.73 -12.41 10.66
C GLY A 2 11.27 -12.20 10.25
N LEU A 3 10.92 -10.96 9.90
CA LEU A 3 9.60 -10.47 9.46
C LEU A 3 9.18 -10.93 8.03
N ARG A 4 9.68 -12.07 7.57
CA ARG A 4 9.41 -12.58 6.22
C ARG A 4 7.97 -13.13 6.16
N ASN A 5 7.20 -12.67 5.18
CA ASN A 5 5.82 -13.12 4.92
C ASN A 5 5.55 -13.14 3.41
N GLY A 6 4.29 -13.34 2.98
CA GLY A 6 3.93 -13.35 1.56
C GLY A 6 4.34 -12.09 0.78
N ASN A 7 4.49 -10.94 1.44
CA ASN A 7 4.99 -9.71 0.81
C ASN A 7 6.49 -9.75 0.51
N TRP A 8 7.24 -10.71 1.06
CA TRP A 8 8.65 -10.93 0.75
C TRP A 8 8.89 -11.09 -0.75
N PHE A 9 7.99 -11.77 -1.45
CA PHE A 9 8.09 -11.97 -2.90
C PHE A 9 7.97 -10.65 -3.69
N ARG A 10 7.22 -9.68 -3.16
CA ARG A 10 6.99 -8.36 -3.77
C ARG A 10 8.16 -7.38 -3.61
N LEU A 11 9.12 -7.68 -2.73
CA LEU A 11 10.33 -6.85 -2.59
C LEU A 11 11.29 -7.07 -3.77
N ASN A 12 11.94 -6.00 -4.21
CA ASN A 12 13.02 -6.10 -5.19
C ASN A 12 14.24 -6.83 -4.59
N TRP A 13 15.11 -7.35 -5.45
CA TRP A 13 16.35 -8.01 -5.06
C TRP A 13 17.23 -7.14 -4.15
N LEU A 14 17.37 -5.85 -4.45
CA LEU A 14 18.19 -4.92 -3.66
C LEU A 14 17.64 -4.76 -2.22
N ASP A 15 16.32 -4.66 -2.08
CA ASP A 15 15.66 -4.59 -0.77
C ASP A 15 15.84 -5.88 0.03
N LYS A 16 15.74 -7.03 -0.63
CA LYS A 16 16.00 -8.35 -0.03
C LYS A 16 17.44 -8.45 0.46
N ALA A 17 18.40 -8.03 -0.36
CA ALA A 17 19.82 -8.01 -0.02
C ALA A 17 20.08 -7.11 1.19
N LEU A 18 19.61 -5.85 1.15
CA LEU A 18 19.79 -4.89 2.23
C LEU A 18 19.19 -5.40 3.55
N TYR A 19 17.97 -5.94 3.51
CA TYR A 19 17.32 -6.52 4.70
C TYR A 19 18.13 -7.69 5.27
N ASN A 20 18.63 -8.59 4.42
CA ASN A 20 19.43 -9.73 4.86
C ASN A 20 20.77 -9.29 5.47
N CYS A 21 21.46 -8.34 4.85
CA CYS A 21 22.69 -7.76 5.37
C CYS A 21 22.45 -7.10 6.74
N ALA A 22 21.41 -6.28 6.85
CA ALA A 22 21.05 -5.64 8.11
C ALA A 22 20.69 -6.65 9.20
N LEU A 23 19.97 -7.71 8.86
CA LEU A 23 19.60 -8.76 9.82
C LEU A 23 20.84 -9.54 10.30
N ARG A 24 21.82 -9.77 9.42
CA ARG A 24 23.11 -10.37 9.81
C ARG A 24 23.93 -9.41 10.68
N LEU A 25 23.99 -8.14 10.30
CA LEU A 25 24.71 -7.11 11.06
C LEU A 25 24.12 -6.93 12.47
N ALA A 26 22.81 -6.84 12.59
CA ALA A 26 22.12 -6.72 13.87
C ALA A 26 22.33 -7.95 14.77
N LYS A 27 22.42 -9.16 14.19
CA LYS A 27 22.77 -10.37 14.96
C LYS A 27 24.20 -10.33 15.53
N VAL A 28 25.15 -9.73 14.80
CA VAL A 28 26.56 -9.69 15.21
C VAL A 28 26.84 -8.51 16.14
N ARG A 29 26.29 -7.33 15.84
CA ARG A 29 26.59 -6.07 16.53
C ARG A 29 25.49 -5.60 17.50
N GLY A 30 24.32 -6.21 17.48
CA GLY A 30 23.17 -5.82 18.31
C GLY A 30 22.42 -4.58 17.82
N GLU A 31 23.09 -3.64 17.14
CA GLU A 31 22.49 -2.35 16.74
C GLU A 31 22.97 -1.84 15.38
N ILE A 32 22.17 -0.94 14.78
CA ILE A 32 22.49 -0.20 13.55
C ILE A 32 22.34 1.28 13.88
N LYS A 33 23.45 2.03 13.92
CA LYS A 33 23.45 3.47 14.30
C LYS A 33 23.20 4.44 13.15
N ASN A 34 23.40 3.99 11.91
CA ASN A 34 23.25 4.85 10.75
C ASN A 34 21.76 5.12 10.46
N LEU A 35 21.37 6.39 10.58
CA LEU A 35 19.98 6.85 10.41
C LEU A 35 19.46 6.63 8.98
N ASP A 36 20.25 6.93 7.95
CA ASP A 36 19.84 6.73 6.55
C ASP A 36 19.56 5.26 6.25
N LEU A 37 20.40 4.36 6.78
CA LEU A 37 20.19 2.93 6.69
C LEU A 37 18.93 2.49 7.44
N MET A 38 18.68 3.04 8.63
CA MET A 38 17.45 2.77 9.37
C MET A 38 16.20 3.22 8.61
N VAL A 39 16.22 4.39 7.96
CA VAL A 39 15.11 4.87 7.14
C VAL A 39 14.84 3.93 5.95
N LYS A 40 15.89 3.47 5.27
CA LYS A 40 15.76 2.50 4.16
C LYS A 40 15.19 1.17 4.65
N LEU A 41 15.66 0.66 5.80
CA LEU A 41 15.16 -0.57 6.40
C LEU A 41 13.72 -0.45 6.88
N ALA A 42 13.35 0.68 7.48
CA ALA A 42 11.99 0.97 7.91
C ALA A 42 11.01 0.90 6.73
N LYS A 43 11.38 1.47 5.56
CA LYS A 43 10.58 1.35 4.33
C LYS A 43 10.39 -0.10 3.87
N ILE A 44 11.41 -0.96 4.02
CA ILE A 44 11.30 -2.39 3.71
C ILE A 44 10.37 -3.09 4.71
N ILE A 45 10.52 -2.82 6.00
CA ILE A 45 9.69 -3.40 7.06
C ILE A 45 8.23 -2.99 6.90
N LEU A 46 7.96 -1.73 6.54
CA LEU A 46 6.61 -1.24 6.25
C LEU A 46 5.99 -2.01 5.08
N ARG A 47 6.73 -2.21 3.98
CA ARG A 47 6.26 -3.03 2.85
C ARG A 47 6.02 -4.49 3.24
N LEU A 48 6.84 -5.05 4.13
CA LEU A 48 6.59 -6.38 4.68
C LEU A 48 5.32 -6.41 5.54
N LYS A 49 5.06 -5.36 6.34
CA LYS A 49 3.86 -5.28 7.19
C LYS A 49 2.59 -4.83 6.45
N GLU A 50 2.68 -4.35 5.21
CA GLU A 50 1.51 -3.93 4.43
C GLU A 50 0.56 -5.11 4.22
N LYS A 51 -0.69 -4.97 4.66
CA LYS A 51 -1.72 -5.99 4.41
C LYS A 51 -2.27 -5.80 2.99
N PRO A 52 -2.39 -6.86 2.16
CA PRO A 52 -2.95 -6.74 0.82
C PRO A 52 -4.32 -6.04 0.80
N LYS A 53 -5.20 -6.34 1.77
CA LYS A 53 -6.50 -5.68 1.94
C LYS A 53 -6.37 -4.17 2.14
N THR A 54 -5.39 -3.71 2.93
CA THR A 54 -5.17 -2.28 3.18
C THR A 54 -4.66 -1.56 1.94
N VAL A 55 -3.79 -2.21 1.15
CA VAL A 55 -3.30 -1.67 -0.12
C VAL A 55 -4.46 -1.53 -1.11
N ILE A 56 -5.25 -2.59 -1.28
CA ILE A 56 -6.44 -2.59 -2.14
C ILE A 56 -7.39 -1.46 -1.74
N PHE A 57 -7.74 -1.36 -0.46
CA PHE A 57 -8.65 -0.32 0.01
C PHE A 57 -8.09 1.10 -0.19
N ARG A 58 -6.79 1.31 0.02
CA ARG A 58 -6.12 2.60 -0.22
C ARG A 58 -6.19 3.01 -1.69
N LEU A 59 -5.92 2.08 -2.62
CA LEU A 59 -6.01 2.34 -4.06
C LEU A 59 -7.46 2.63 -4.47
N GLY A 60 -8.40 1.84 -3.94
CA GLY A 60 -9.83 2.06 -4.16
C GLY A 60 -10.31 3.43 -3.69
N LEU A 61 -9.87 3.87 -2.50
CA LEU A 61 -10.19 5.20 -1.98
C LEU A 61 -9.62 6.31 -2.87
N ALA A 62 -8.37 6.18 -3.30
CA ALA A 62 -7.74 7.15 -4.19
C ALA A 62 -8.54 7.27 -5.51
N LYS A 63 -8.94 6.14 -6.08
CA LYS A 63 -9.77 6.10 -7.30
C LYS A 63 -11.14 6.71 -7.07
N ALA A 64 -11.82 6.36 -5.97
CA ALA A 64 -13.13 6.89 -5.63
C ALA A 64 -13.10 8.42 -5.46
N LEU A 65 -12.06 8.96 -4.82
CA LEU A 65 -11.87 10.41 -4.68
C LEU A 65 -11.61 11.10 -6.02
N ALA A 66 -10.80 10.48 -6.90
CA ALA A 66 -10.57 11.00 -8.24
C ALA A 66 -11.88 11.04 -9.07
N LEU A 67 -12.67 9.96 -9.01
CA LEU A 67 -13.97 9.89 -9.66
C LEU A 67 -14.96 10.92 -9.11
N LYS A 68 -15.01 11.11 -7.78
CA LYS A 68 -15.84 12.17 -7.16
C LYS A 68 -15.53 13.54 -7.72
N LYS A 69 -14.25 13.90 -7.81
CA LYS A 69 -13.82 15.19 -8.36
C LYS A 69 -14.25 15.33 -9.83
N LEU A 70 -14.03 14.30 -10.63
CA LEU A 70 -14.36 14.31 -12.06
C LEU A 70 -15.88 14.38 -12.31
N TYR A 71 -16.66 13.63 -11.56
CA TYR A 71 -18.12 13.58 -11.69
C TYR A 71 -18.81 14.81 -11.13
N ALA A 72 -18.27 15.43 -10.07
CA ALA A 72 -18.73 16.73 -9.60
C ALA A 72 -18.51 17.81 -10.66
N PHE A 73 -17.33 17.82 -11.31
CA PHE A 73 -17.04 18.78 -12.39
C PHE A 73 -17.98 18.63 -13.60
N LYS A 74 -18.45 17.40 -13.87
CA LYS A 74 -19.34 17.09 -15.01
C LYS A 74 -20.83 17.07 -14.67
N ASN A 75 -21.25 17.55 -13.48
CA ASN A 75 -22.64 17.50 -13.01
C ASN A 75 -23.30 16.11 -13.11
N VAL A 76 -22.49 15.04 -13.02
CA VAL A 76 -22.99 13.66 -13.15
C VAL A 76 -23.87 13.27 -11.96
N PHE A 77 -23.62 13.88 -10.80
CA PHE A 77 -24.39 13.59 -9.59
C PHE A 77 -25.82 14.14 -9.62
N ASP A 78 -26.16 15.04 -10.55
CA ASP A 78 -27.51 15.60 -10.67
C ASP A 78 -28.49 14.57 -11.24
N TRP A 79 -28.03 13.72 -12.17
CA TRP A 79 -28.84 12.66 -12.75
C TRP A 79 -28.53 11.26 -12.18
N ALA A 80 -27.37 11.09 -11.54
CA ALA A 80 -26.94 9.82 -10.95
C ALA A 80 -26.54 9.94 -9.47
N LEU A 81 -27.49 10.31 -8.60
CA LEU A 81 -27.26 10.37 -7.15
C LEU A 81 -26.79 9.03 -6.56
N SER A 82 -27.29 7.90 -7.07
CA SER A 82 -26.89 6.57 -6.60
C SER A 82 -25.38 6.33 -6.71
N LEU A 83 -24.73 6.91 -7.74
CA LEU A 83 -23.28 6.80 -7.93
C LEU A 83 -22.50 7.55 -6.82
N LYS A 84 -23.05 8.65 -6.32
CA LYS A 84 -22.47 9.38 -5.17
C LYS A 84 -22.45 8.51 -3.92
N ASN A 85 -23.53 7.77 -3.68
CA ASN A 85 -23.65 6.85 -2.56
C ASN A 85 -22.66 5.68 -2.70
N TRP A 86 -22.57 5.08 -3.88
CA TRP A 86 -21.64 3.99 -4.16
C TRP A 86 -20.18 4.41 -3.92
N LEU A 87 -19.78 5.61 -4.34
CA LEU A 87 -18.42 6.14 -4.09
C LEU A 87 -18.12 6.44 -2.60
N ASN A 88 -19.10 6.33 -1.71
CA ASN A 88 -18.91 6.35 -0.25
C ASN A 88 -18.98 4.96 0.38
N GLU A 89 -19.49 3.96 -0.32
CA GLU A 89 -19.66 2.61 0.22
C GLU A 89 -18.34 1.84 0.28
N PRO A 90 -17.95 1.29 1.45
CA PRO A 90 -16.68 0.59 1.63
C PRO A 90 -16.51 -0.60 0.67
N ASN A 91 -17.58 -1.33 0.36
CA ASN A 91 -17.54 -2.49 -0.53
C ASN A 91 -17.24 -2.06 -1.98
N TYR A 92 -17.85 -0.98 -2.44
CA TYR A 92 -17.61 -0.45 -3.78
C TYR A 92 -16.20 0.14 -3.90
N ILE A 93 -15.73 0.85 -2.86
CA ILE A 93 -14.35 1.33 -2.76
C ILE A 93 -13.37 0.16 -2.84
N PHE A 94 -13.63 -0.93 -2.11
CA PHE A 94 -12.78 -2.12 -2.15
C PHE A 94 -12.77 -2.76 -3.55
N TRP A 95 -13.92 -2.83 -4.21
CA TRP A 95 -14.04 -3.32 -5.59
C TRP A 95 -13.25 -2.45 -6.58
N LEU A 96 -13.32 -1.12 -6.46
CA LEU A 96 -12.48 -0.20 -7.25
C LEU A 96 -11.00 -0.47 -7.02
N GLY A 97 -10.60 -0.71 -5.78
CA GLY A 97 -9.23 -1.07 -5.44
C GLY A 97 -8.77 -2.39 -6.07
N LEU A 98 -9.65 -3.40 -6.10
CA LEU A 98 -9.36 -4.68 -6.77
C LEU A 98 -9.16 -4.48 -8.27
N LYS A 99 -10.02 -3.66 -8.90
CA LYS A 99 -9.89 -3.29 -10.31
C LYS A 99 -8.56 -2.61 -10.61
N GLU A 100 -8.07 -1.71 -9.75
CA GLU A 100 -6.76 -1.05 -9.96
C GLU A 100 -5.56 -2.00 -9.75
N VAL A 101 -5.72 -3.08 -8.98
CA VAL A 101 -4.62 -4.05 -8.73
C VAL A 101 -4.54 -5.15 -9.79
N TYR A 102 -5.69 -5.56 -10.34
CA TYR A 102 -5.79 -6.73 -11.23
C TYR A 102 -6.33 -6.43 -12.64
N GLY A 103 -6.86 -5.24 -12.87
CA GLY A 103 -7.43 -4.83 -14.16
C GLY A 103 -6.50 -3.94 -14.97
#